data_AF-A0A2X1Q143-F1
#
_entry.id   AF-A0A2X1Q143-F1
#
_cell.length_a   1.000
_cell.length_b   1.000
_cell.length_c   1.000
_cell.angle_alpha   90.00
_cell.angle_beta   90.00
_cell.angle_gamma   90.00
#
_symmetry.space_group_name_H-M   'P 1'
#
loop_
_entity.id
_entity.type
_entity.pdbx_description
1 polymer ?
#
loop_
_entity_poly.entity_id
_entity_poly.type
_entity_poly.pdbx_seq_one_letter_code
_entity_poly.pdbx_strand_id
1 'polypeptide(L)'
;MLNLNELKSGFHYFVMGWHFITQKGLRRFVIIPILLNTVLLCGLFWLFISQISSAIDWVINFIPDWLSFLSVILLTLSILTILLLFYFTFTTFSGFIAAPFNGLLAEKVEKMLTGENINDDSLVDVIKDVPRMLAREWQKLRYSLPKNYRLIFY
;
A
#
# COMPACT_ATOMS: atom_id res chain seq x y z
N MET A 1 -21.75 -25.05 2.81
CA MET A 1 -22.69 -24.24 2.00
C MET A 1 -22.81 -22.89 2.68
N LEU A 2 -22.38 -21.80 2.04
CA LEU A 2 -22.50 -20.44 2.60
C LEU A 2 -23.98 -20.10 2.81
N ASN A 3 -24.35 -19.68 4.01
CA ASN A 3 -25.73 -19.39 4.38
C ASN A 3 -26.12 -18.01 3.81
N LEU A 4 -27.19 -17.93 3.03
CA LEU A 4 -27.64 -16.68 2.39
C LEU A 4 -27.90 -15.55 3.41
N ASN A 5 -28.20 -15.90 4.66
CA ASN A 5 -28.35 -14.95 5.76
C ASN A 5 -27.01 -14.33 6.22
N GLU A 6 -25.90 -15.08 6.14
CA GLU A 6 -24.54 -14.56 6.44
C GLU A 6 -24.04 -13.63 5.33
N LEU A 7 -24.36 -13.93 4.06
CA LEU A 7 -24.06 -13.04 2.95
C LEU A 7 -24.85 -11.72 3.05
N LYS A 8 -26.13 -11.80 3.44
CA LYS A 8 -26.97 -10.62 3.67
C LYS A 8 -26.48 -9.78 4.85
N SER A 9 -26.08 -10.42 5.95
CA SER A 9 -25.54 -9.70 7.12
C SER A 9 -24.17 -9.09 6.80
N GLY A 10 -23.29 -9.80 6.09
CA GLY A 10 -22.00 -9.29 5.62
C GLY A 10 -22.14 -8.06 4.72
N PHE A 11 -23.07 -8.10 3.76
CA PHE A 11 -23.37 -6.94 2.91
C PHE A 11 -23.93 -5.76 3.71
N HIS A 12 -24.78 -6.03 4.71
CA HIS A 12 -25.30 -5.01 5.61
C HIS A 12 -24.18 -4.33 6.44
N TYR A 13 -23.21 -5.08 6.96
CA TYR A 13 -22.05 -4.53 7.67
C TYR A 13 -21.17 -3.66 6.76
N PHE A 14 -20.99 -4.05 5.50
CA PHE A 14 -20.26 -3.25 4.51
C PHE A 14 -20.95 -1.89 4.25
N VAL A 15 -22.27 -1.90 4.05
CA VAL A 15 -23.05 -0.67 3.85
C VAL A 15 -23.07 0.22 5.10
N MET A 16 -23.16 -0.38 6.30
CA MET A 16 -23.01 0.35 7.57
C MET A 16 -21.63 1.01 7.68
N GLY A 17 -20.56 0.32 7.31
CA GLY A 17 -19.19 0.86 7.28
C GLY A 17 -19.09 2.11 6.41
N TRP A 18 -19.74 2.13 5.26
CA TRP A 18 -19.81 3.30 4.37
C TRP A 18 -20.48 4.51 5.03
N HIS A 19 -21.51 4.29 5.85
CA HIS A 19 -22.15 5.37 6.60
C HIS A 19 -21.20 5.93 7.67
N PHE A 20 -20.52 5.08 8.44
CA PHE A 20 -19.61 5.49 9.52
C PHE A 20 -18.41 6.31 9.05
N ILE A 21 -17.79 5.94 7.93
CA ILE A 21 -16.63 6.69 7.40
C ILE A 21 -16.95 8.15 7.02
N THR A 22 -18.23 8.47 6.79
CA THR A 22 -18.68 9.84 6.47
C THR A 22 -18.98 10.70 7.70
N GLN A 23 -19.04 10.12 8.90
CA GLN A 23 -19.39 10.85 10.12
C GLN A 23 -18.28 11.82 10.57
N LYS A 24 -18.69 12.95 11.15
CA LYS A 24 -17.77 13.95 11.73
C LYS A 24 -16.97 13.30 12.86
N GLY A 25 -15.66 13.20 12.70
CA GLY A 25 -14.75 12.54 13.65
C GLY A 25 -13.90 11.44 12.98
N LEU A 26 -14.54 10.60 12.16
CA LEU A 26 -13.89 9.52 11.39
C LEU A 26 -13.33 10.01 10.06
N ARG A 27 -13.98 11.01 9.44
CA ARG A 27 -13.61 11.55 8.12
C ARG A 27 -12.13 11.93 7.96
N ARG A 28 -11.48 12.45 9.02
CA ARG A 28 -10.05 12.82 9.00
C ARG A 28 -9.13 11.61 8.80
N PHE A 29 -9.51 10.45 9.35
CA PHE A 29 -8.75 9.19 9.21
C PHE A 29 -8.87 8.58 7.81
N VAL A 30 -9.80 9.07 6.99
CA VAL A 30 -9.95 8.70 5.58
C VAL A 30 -9.29 9.72 4.66
N ILE A 31 -9.50 11.01 4.91
CA ILE A 31 -8.96 12.10 4.06
C ILE A 31 -7.43 12.16 4.11
N ILE A 32 -6.82 12.03 5.29
CA ILE A 32 -5.35 12.16 5.42
C ILE A 32 -4.61 11.08 4.60
N PRO A 33 -4.93 9.78 4.70
CA PRO A 33 -4.34 8.75 3.83
C PRO A 33 -4.50 9.04 2.34
N ILE A 34 -5.69 9.51 1.93
CA ILE A 34 -5.97 9.82 0.53
C ILE A 34 -5.07 10.96 0.06
N LEU A 35 -4.94 12.04 0.85
CA LEU A 35 -4.08 13.17 0.51
C LEU A 35 -2.61 12.76 0.43
N LEU A 36 -2.12 11.98 1.38
CA LEU A 36 -0.75 11.46 1.37
C LEU A 36 -0.51 10.57 0.15
N ASN A 37 -1.45 9.69 -0.19
CA ASN A 37 -1.37 8.83 -1.37
C ASN A 37 -1.41 9.63 -2.67
N THR A 38 -2.18 10.73 -2.75
CA THR A 38 -2.16 11.62 -3.91
C THR A 38 -0.80 12.28 -4.07
N VAL A 39 -0.21 12.80 -2.98
CA VAL A 39 1.14 13.39 -3.02
C VAL A 39 2.18 12.34 -3.42
N LEU A 40 2.10 11.14 -2.85
CA LEU A 40 2.96 10.01 -3.19
C LEU A 40 2.84 9.64 -4.68
N LEU A 41 1.61 9.56 -5.20
CA LEU A 41 1.35 9.27 -6.60
C LEU A 41 2.00 10.31 -7.50
N CYS A 42 1.76 11.60 -7.23
CA CYS A 42 2.37 12.69 -8.00
C CYS A 42 3.90 12.63 -7.95
N GLY A 43 4.49 12.40 -6.77
CA GLY A 43 5.94 12.31 -6.59
C GLY A 43 6.56 11.12 -7.32
N LEU A 44 6.00 9.91 -7.15
CA LEU A 44 6.48 8.72 -7.85
C LEU A 44 6.28 8.85 -9.36
N PHE A 45 5.14 9.39 -9.80
CA PHE A 45 4.88 9.58 -11.23
C PHE A 45 5.89 10.53 -11.86
N TRP A 46 6.16 11.67 -11.20
CA TRP A 46 7.19 12.62 -11.62
C TRP A 46 8.57 11.94 -11.72
N LEU A 47 8.99 11.21 -10.68
CA LEU A 47 10.27 10.51 -10.65
C LEU A 47 10.39 9.48 -11.78
N PHE A 48 9.37 8.64 -11.98
CA PHE A 48 9.40 7.60 -13.01
C PHE A 48 9.42 8.19 -14.43
N ILE A 49 8.61 9.22 -14.71
CA ILE A 49 8.63 9.90 -16.00
C ILE A 49 9.97 10.57 -16.25
N SER A 50 10.58 11.20 -15.24
CA SER A 50 11.90 11.82 -15.40
C SER A 50 13.03 10.83 -15.72
N GLN A 51 12.86 9.55 -15.35
CA GLN A 51 13.85 8.50 -15.53
C GLN A 51 13.54 7.56 -16.70
N ILE A 52 12.37 7.68 -17.34
CA ILE A 52 11.91 6.71 -18.34
C ILE A 52 12.82 6.66 -19.57
N SER A 53 13.23 7.82 -20.09
CA SER A 53 14.12 7.92 -21.24
C SER A 53 15.48 7.31 -20.93
N SER A 54 16.08 7.71 -19.80
CA SER A 54 17.36 7.16 -19.34
C SER A 54 17.33 5.65 -19.15
N ALA A 55 16.23 5.10 -18.63
CA ALA A 55 16.07 3.66 -18.45
C ALA A 55 15.97 2.92 -19.80
N ILE A 56 15.23 3.47 -20.76
CA ILE A 56 15.10 2.91 -22.11
C ILE A 56 16.44 2.96 -22.84
N ASP A 57 17.13 4.11 -22.81
CA ASP A 57 18.42 4.30 -23.46
C ASP A 57 19.47 3.34 -22.87
N TRP A 58 19.46 3.15 -21.55
CA TRP A 58 20.34 2.19 -20.88
C TRP A 58 20.15 0.77 -21.41
N VAL A 59 18.91 0.32 -21.65
CA VAL A 59 18.62 -1.00 -22.21
C VAL A 59 19.06 -1.10 -23.67
N ILE A 60 18.79 -0.06 -24.48
CA ILE A 60 19.13 -0.05 -25.91
C ILE A 60 20.64 -0.08 -26.13
N ASN A 61 21.43 0.57 -25.27
CA ASN A 61 22.89 0.62 -25.39
C ASN A 61 23.59 -0.75 -25.25
N PHE A 62 22.91 -1.78 -24.72
CA PHE A 62 23.44 -3.15 -24.70
C PHE A 62 23.24 -3.91 -26.02
N ILE A 63 22.50 -3.34 -26.98
CA ILE A 63 22.10 -4.02 -28.20
C ILE A 63 23.05 -3.65 -29.36
N PRO A 64 23.76 -4.62 -29.97
CA PRO A 64 24.54 -4.38 -31.17
C PRO A 64 23.66 -4.25 -32.43
N ASP A 65 24.14 -3.54 -33.45
CA ASP A 65 23.34 -3.13 -34.63
C ASP A 65 22.62 -4.27 -35.37
N TRP A 66 23.25 -5.45 -35.46
CA TRP A 66 22.66 -6.63 -36.10
C TRP A 66 21.43 -7.20 -35.36
N LEU A 67 21.27 -6.83 -34.08
CA LEU A 67 20.12 -7.17 -33.24
C LEU A 67 19.07 -6.05 -33.15
N SER A 68 19.21 -4.99 -33.95
CA SER A 68 18.31 -3.82 -33.91
C SER A 68 16.82 -4.18 -34.04
N PHE A 69 16.46 -5.28 -34.71
CA PHE A 69 15.08 -5.76 -34.80
C PHE A 69 14.45 -6.07 -33.42
N LEU A 70 15.26 -6.40 -32.41
CA LEU A 70 14.81 -6.73 -31.05
C LEU A 70 14.43 -5.47 -30.25
N SER A 71 14.87 -4.29 -30.68
CA SER A 71 14.61 -3.01 -30.00
C SER A 71 13.12 -2.75 -29.75
N VAL A 72 12.24 -3.08 -30.70
CA VAL A 72 10.78 -2.89 -30.57
C VAL A 72 10.20 -3.78 -29.47
N ILE A 73 10.67 -5.03 -29.40
CA ILE A 73 10.25 -5.99 -28.38
C ILE A 73 10.76 -5.53 -27.01
N LEU A 74 12.02 -5.12 -26.92
CA LEU A 74 12.63 -4.64 -25.68
C LEU A 74 12.02 -3.33 -25.19
N LEU A 75 11.66 -2.41 -26.09
CA LEU A 75 10.94 -1.19 -25.74
C LEU A 75 9.59 -1.54 -25.09
N THR A 76 8.83 -2.45 -25.69
CA THR A 76 7.54 -2.91 -25.16
C THR A 76 7.69 -3.55 -23.78
N LEU A 77 8.66 -4.46 -23.62
CA LEU A 77 8.96 -5.09 -22.34
C LEU A 77 9.46 -4.09 -21.29
N SER A 78 10.24 -3.09 -21.70
CA SER A 78 10.74 -2.05 -20.80
C SER A 78 9.59 -1.20 -20.26
N ILE A 79 8.66 -0.76 -21.12
CA ILE A 79 7.47 -0.03 -20.69
C ILE A 79 6.65 -0.87 -19.70
N LEU A 80 6.40 -2.15 -20.02
CA LEU A 80 5.68 -3.05 -19.12
C LEU A 80 6.39 -3.22 -17.77
N THR A 81 7.70 -3.38 -17.78
CA THR A 81 8.51 -3.54 -16.57
C THR A 81 8.48 -2.28 -15.71
N ILE A 82 8.60 -1.10 -16.34
CA ILE A 82 8.53 0.19 -15.65
C ILE A 82 7.14 0.39 -15.04
N LEU A 83 6.07 0.05 -15.75
CA LEU A 83 4.70 0.10 -15.22
C LEU A 83 4.50 -0.85 -14.04
N LEU A 84 5.04 -2.07 -14.11
CA LEU A 84 4.99 -3.03 -13.00
C LEU A 84 5.77 -2.51 -11.79
N LEU A 85 7.00 -2.03 -11.99
CA LEU A 85 7.81 -1.45 -10.92
C LEU A 85 7.11 -0.26 -10.28
N PHE A 86 6.50 0.62 -11.08
CA PHE A 86 5.70 1.73 -10.58
C PHE A 86 4.52 1.23 -9.75
N TYR A 87 3.75 0.27 -10.26
CA TYR A 87 2.59 -0.30 -9.58
C TYR A 87 2.96 -0.92 -8.24
N PHE A 88 3.99 -1.78 -8.20
CA PHE A 88 4.45 -2.42 -6.96
C PHE A 88 4.99 -1.40 -5.97
N THR A 89 5.83 -0.47 -6.43
CA THR A 89 6.39 0.60 -5.59
C THR A 89 5.28 1.44 -4.96
N PHE A 90 4.37 1.95 -5.79
CA PHE A 90 3.22 2.73 -5.32
C PHE A 90 2.35 1.94 -4.35
N THR A 91 1.99 0.69 -4.67
CA THR A 91 1.15 -0.16 -3.82
C THR A 91 1.81 -0.43 -2.47
N THR A 92 3.10 -0.74 -2.45
CA THR A 92 3.86 -0.97 -1.22
C THR A 92 3.90 0.29 -0.35
N PHE A 93 4.28 1.44 -0.90
CA PHE A 93 4.36 2.68 -0.10
C PHE A 93 2.97 3.19 0.33
N SER A 94 1.97 3.11 -0.56
CA SER A 94 0.58 3.46 -0.25
C SER A 94 0.02 2.59 0.88
N GLY A 95 0.28 1.28 0.84
CA GLY A 95 -0.09 0.35 1.90
C GLY A 95 0.57 0.70 3.23
N PHE A 96 1.88 1.02 3.23
CA PHE A 96 2.58 1.47 4.44
C PHE A 96 2.02 2.77 5.01
N ILE A 97 1.64 3.71 4.16
CA ILE A 97 1.00 4.96 4.58
C ILE A 97 -0.38 4.68 5.16
N ALA A 98 -1.19 3.83 4.53
CA ALA A 98 -2.57 3.56 4.93
C ALA A 98 -2.70 2.69 6.20
N ALA A 99 -1.78 1.75 6.41
CA ALA A 99 -1.80 0.81 7.54
C ALA A 99 -2.08 1.46 8.92
N PRO A 100 -1.37 2.52 9.34
CA PRO A 100 -1.63 3.15 10.65
C PRO A 100 -3.00 3.82 10.74
N PHE A 101 -3.48 4.43 9.66
CA PHE A 101 -4.79 5.08 9.66
C PHE A 101 -5.93 4.06 9.65
N ASN A 102 -5.76 2.94 8.95
CA ASN A 102 -6.73 1.84 8.99
C ASN A 102 -6.85 1.26 10.41
N GLY A 103 -5.74 1.12 11.15
CA GLY A 103 -5.75 0.69 12.54
C GLY A 103 -6.50 1.66 13.46
N LEU A 104 -6.22 2.97 13.34
CA LEU A 104 -6.90 4.00 14.12
C LEU A 104 -8.38 4.15 13.79
N LEU A 105 -8.72 4.03 12.51
CA LEU A 105 -10.10 4.05 12.05
C LEU A 105 -10.87 2.89 12.68
N ALA A 106 -10.30 1.67 12.67
CA ALA A 106 -10.91 0.50 13.28
C ALA A 106 -11.15 0.70 14.79
N GLU A 107 -10.16 1.21 15.53
CA GLU A 107 -10.28 1.45 16.96
C GLU A 107 -11.36 2.51 17.28
N LYS A 108 -11.44 3.60 16.50
CA LYS A 108 -12.47 4.63 16.68
C LYS A 108 -13.87 4.12 16.28
N VAL A 109 -13.97 3.25 15.27
CA VAL A 109 -15.24 2.59 14.91
C VAL A 109 -15.69 1.64 16.02
N GLU A 110 -14.77 0.86 16.60
CA GLU A 110 -15.06 -0.04 17.72
C GLU A 110 -15.60 0.75 18.92
N LYS A 111 -14.92 1.83 19.33
CA LYS A 111 -15.40 2.74 20.39
C LYS A 111 -16.82 3.25 20.15
N MET A 112 -17.15 3.62 18.91
CA MET A 112 -18.50 4.10 18.57
C MET A 112 -19.57 3.02 18.69
N LEU A 113 -19.21 1.75 18.49
CA LEU A 113 -20.15 0.63 18.54
C LEU A 113 -20.28 0.05 19.96
N THR A 114 -19.21 0.02 20.75
CA THR A 114 -19.20 -0.57 22.10
C THR A 114 -19.47 0.45 23.20
N GLY A 115 -19.18 1.73 22.96
CA GLY A 115 -19.32 2.79 23.97
C GLY A 115 -18.25 2.77 25.06
N GLU A 116 -17.25 1.89 24.97
CA GLU A 116 -16.13 1.85 25.92
C GLU A 116 -15.06 2.88 25.55
N ASN A 117 -14.57 3.61 26.55
CA ASN A 117 -13.49 4.59 26.41
C ASN A 117 -12.14 3.85 26.31
N ILE A 118 -11.80 3.36 25.12
CA ILE A 118 -10.42 2.92 24.85
C ILE A 118 -9.59 4.21 24.68
N ASN A 119 -8.35 4.22 25.17
CA ASN A 119 -7.50 5.41 25.33
C ASN A 119 -7.61 6.45 24.21
N ASP A 120 -7.67 7.72 24.58
CA ASP A 120 -7.89 8.84 23.66
C ASP A 120 -6.59 9.24 22.96
N ASP A 121 -5.91 8.25 22.35
CA ASP A 121 -4.66 8.49 21.65
C ASP A 121 -4.91 9.46 20.49
N SER A 122 -4.20 10.59 20.56
CA SER A 122 -4.24 11.62 19.53
C SER A 122 -3.67 11.06 18.24
N LEU A 123 -4.22 11.49 17.11
CA LEU A 123 -3.66 11.24 15.77
C LEU A 123 -2.14 11.51 15.71
N VAL A 124 -1.66 12.48 16.49
CA VAL A 124 -0.26 12.87 16.56
C VAL A 124 0.60 11.83 17.28
N ASP A 125 0.09 11.21 18.35
CA ASP A 125 0.84 10.23 19.14
C ASP A 125 1.00 8.93 18.36
N VAL A 126 -0.05 8.51 17.65
CA VAL A 126 0.02 7.31 16.81
C VAL A 126 0.87 7.56 15.57
N ILE A 127 0.78 8.71 14.90
CA ILE A 127 1.69 9.08 13.78
C ILE A 127 3.15 9.04 14.23
N LYS A 128 3.46 9.50 15.46
CA LYS A 128 4.81 9.40 16.04
C LYS A 128 5.23 7.96 16.32
N ASP A 129 4.29 7.07 16.64
CA ASP A 129 4.56 5.66 16.87
C ASP A 129 4.59 4.80 15.60
N VAL A 130 4.04 5.25 14.47
CA VAL A 130 4.13 4.55 13.16
C VAL A 130 5.54 4.12 12.79
N PRO A 131 6.57 5.01 12.78
CA PRO A 131 7.92 4.59 12.44
C PRO A 131 8.46 3.51 13.40
N ARG A 132 8.09 3.57 14.69
CA ARG A 132 8.45 2.57 15.70
C ARG A 132 7.74 1.24 15.48
N MET A 133 6.47 1.27 15.07
CA MET A 133 5.67 0.08 14.75
C MET A 133 6.17 -0.60 13.47
N LEU A 134 6.46 0.18 12.42
CA LEU A 134 7.05 -0.32 11.18
C LEU A 134 8.44 -0.92 11.42
N ALA A 135 9.25 -0.30 12.27
CA ALA A 135 10.54 -0.86 12.67
C ALA A 135 10.40 -2.23 13.36
N ARG A 136 9.35 -2.43 14.17
CA ARG A 136 9.04 -3.72 14.79
C ARG A 136 8.57 -4.77 13.79
N GLU A 137 7.73 -4.42 12.82
CA GLU A 137 7.34 -5.34 11.74
C GLU A 137 8.52 -5.70 10.83
N TRP A 138 9.40 -4.73 10.54
CA TRP A 138 10.65 -4.99 9.83
C TRP A 138 11.56 -5.97 10.59
N GLN A 139 11.62 -5.86 11.92
CA GLN A 139 12.33 -6.83 12.77
C GLN A 139 11.71 -8.23 12.70
N LYS A 140 10.37 -8.36 12.68
CA LYS A 140 9.68 -9.64 12.51
C LYS A 140 9.95 -10.25 11.14
N LEU A 141 9.89 -9.45 10.06
CA LEU A 141 10.21 -9.91 8.71
C LEU A 141 11.66 -10.39 8.63
N ARG A 142 12.62 -9.58 9.14
CA ARG A 142 14.03 -9.95 9.19
C ARG A 142 14.29 -11.21 10.01
N TYR A 143 13.54 -11.43 11.09
CA TYR A 143 13.63 -12.64 11.91
C TYR A 143 12.94 -13.86 11.27
N SER A 144 11.89 -13.66 10.48
CA SER A 144 11.16 -14.72 9.78
C SER A 144 11.94 -15.26 8.57
N LEU A 145 12.65 -14.38 7.87
CA LEU A 145 13.53 -14.71 6.76
C LEU A 145 14.43 -15.93 7.03
N PRO A 146 15.27 -15.98 8.09
CA PRO A 146 16.13 -17.13 8.39
C PRO A 146 15.37 -18.45 8.59
N LYS A 147 14.12 -18.40 9.05
CA LYS A 147 13.29 -19.59 9.26
C LYS A 147 12.73 -20.15 7.96
N ASN A 148 12.41 -19.30 6.98
CA ASN A 148 11.85 -19.72 5.70
C ASN A 148 12.91 -20.33 4.77
N TYR A 149 14.17 -19.91 4.84
CA TYR A 149 15.23 -20.60 4.10
C TYR A 149 15.41 -22.04 4.58
N ARG A 150 15.30 -22.28 5.89
CA ARG A 150 15.43 -23.63 6.47
C ARG A 150 14.32 -24.60 6.04
N LEU A 151 13.16 -24.08 5.65
CA LEU A 151 12.01 -24.86 5.18
C LEU A 151 12.08 -25.20 3.68
N ILE A 152 12.92 -24.51 2.91
CA ILE A 152 13.14 -24.75 1.47
C ILE A 152 14.24 -25.81 1.24
N PHE A 153 15.06 -26.10 2.26
CA PHE A 153 16.17 -27.07 2.22
C PHE A 153 15.86 -28.40 2.96
N TYR A 154 14.59 -28.74 3.15
CA TYR A 154 14.10 -30.03 3.67
C TYR A 154 13.05 -30.60 2.73
#